data_AF-A0AA48KR16-F1
#
_entry.id   AF-A0AA48KR16-F1
#
_cell.length_a   1.000
_cell.length_b   1.000
_cell.length_c   1.000
_cell.angle_alpha   90.00
_cell.angle_beta   90.00
_cell.angle_gamma   90.00
#
_symmetry.space_group_name_H-M   'P 1'
#
loop_
_entity.id
_entity.type
_entity.pdbx_description
1 polymer ?
#
loop_
_entity_poly.entity_id
_entity_poly.type
_entity_poly.pdbx_seq_one_letter_code
_entity_poly.pdbx_strand_id
1 'polypeptide(L)'
;MHLYNKVARKRDPVPPLQEIVPGLYLARRLQPGDIEELEKHNISSILDATAEFDALQWTATSADMSYLNIPILDHQYPREDEVLKAINWIHGQRASNKNVVVHCALGRGRSVFLVAAYLLTQNRDKTVREVLTDINVIRQTAGLNMSQLRALEKIHQSEKITLYPNAWIVANPVSGGGKWPQYRKQICDLLGQYYALTVVETTEDCDGKELAQKAVKANADMVIAAGGDGTVNEVADVLKGTAMPMGLIPLGTTNALSHALWGFKAKAFPIETACDALIQRKIEKFDIGLCNEELFTLVLGIGFESRMIELADRNNKNESGQLAYLNGLFQAINEDQQHHLEIKFNDEDWLTLSTKSLVIANSAPLFTLLAQGGGRPDAKDGKLDITWLDETYQQGTVSGMLQLLLSEVNEPQNPTFKHRQAEQVTLKADEQITYSLDGEMRKAKSLSISVLPEALQIITLPEN
;
A
#
# COMPACT_ATOMS: atom_id res chain seq x y z
N MET A 1 17.36 10.96 -31.78
CA MET A 1 17.80 9.70 -31.14
C MET A 1 17.99 8.55 -32.14
N HIS A 2 17.03 8.25 -33.04
CA HIS A 2 17.13 7.13 -33.99
C HIS A 2 18.38 7.13 -34.90
N LEU A 3 18.79 8.30 -35.44
CA LEU A 3 19.93 8.38 -36.35
C LEU A 3 21.26 8.12 -35.63
N TYR A 4 21.44 8.68 -34.43
CA TYR A 4 22.60 8.43 -33.58
C TYR A 4 22.73 6.95 -33.23
N ASN A 5 21.64 6.31 -32.74
CA ASN A 5 21.66 4.89 -32.39
C ASN A 5 21.92 4.00 -33.61
N LYS A 6 21.42 4.35 -34.80
CA LYS A 6 21.69 3.61 -36.05
C LYS A 6 23.15 3.72 -36.50
N VAL A 7 23.76 4.90 -36.38
CA VAL A 7 25.17 5.14 -36.70
C VAL A 7 26.11 4.49 -35.67
N ALA A 8 25.80 4.64 -34.38
CA ALA A 8 26.56 4.05 -33.29
C ALA A 8 26.57 2.52 -33.36
N ARG A 9 25.44 1.88 -33.72
CA ARG A 9 25.37 0.43 -33.91
C ARG A 9 26.20 -0.07 -35.09
N LYS A 10 26.20 0.63 -36.23
CA LYS A 10 27.02 0.25 -37.40
C LYS A 10 28.52 0.29 -37.10
N ARG A 11 28.92 1.02 -36.07
CA ARG A 11 30.32 1.18 -35.63
C ARG A 11 30.59 0.49 -34.30
N ASP A 12 29.67 -0.34 -33.79
CA ASP A 12 29.87 -1.06 -32.53
C ASP A 12 30.78 -2.27 -32.80
N PRO A 13 31.99 -2.32 -32.21
CA PRO A 13 32.92 -3.42 -32.44
C PRO A 13 32.52 -4.71 -31.72
N VAL A 14 31.48 -4.66 -30.87
CA VAL A 14 31.12 -5.75 -29.97
C VAL A 14 29.95 -6.55 -30.51
N PRO A 15 29.93 -7.90 -30.36
CA PRO A 15 28.81 -8.72 -30.82
C PRO A 15 27.43 -8.23 -30.34
N PRO A 16 26.38 -8.42 -31.15
CA PRO A 16 25.01 -8.02 -30.80
C PRO A 16 24.50 -8.60 -29.48
N LEU A 17 24.89 -9.83 -29.17
CA LEU A 17 24.45 -10.65 -28.05
C LEU A 17 25.68 -11.33 -27.44
N GLN A 18 25.81 -11.31 -26.12
CA GLN A 18 26.90 -11.97 -25.40
C GLN A 18 26.40 -12.55 -24.08
N GLU A 19 26.83 -13.77 -23.76
CA GLU A 19 26.56 -14.41 -22.48
C GLU A 19 27.48 -13.84 -21.40
N ILE A 20 26.90 -13.23 -20.36
CA ILE A 20 27.65 -12.61 -19.25
C ILE A 20 27.97 -13.63 -18.17
N VAL A 21 26.96 -14.43 -17.81
CA VAL A 21 27.09 -15.62 -16.97
C VAL A 21 26.19 -16.71 -17.56
N PRO A 22 26.38 -18.00 -17.25
CA PRO A 22 25.59 -19.08 -17.85
C PRO A 22 24.09 -18.81 -17.80
N GLY A 23 23.45 -18.76 -18.98
CA GLY A 23 22.01 -18.53 -19.16
C GLY A 23 21.55 -17.08 -18.98
N LEU A 24 22.45 -16.09 -18.83
CA LEU A 24 22.12 -14.66 -18.77
C LEU A 24 22.93 -13.87 -19.79
N TYR A 25 22.22 -13.29 -20.74
CA TYR A 25 22.78 -12.62 -21.90
C TYR A 25 22.53 -11.11 -21.85
N LEU A 26 23.47 -10.35 -22.38
CA LEU A 26 23.39 -8.92 -22.55
C LEU A 26 23.46 -8.58 -24.04
N ALA A 27 22.53 -7.75 -24.51
CA ALA A 27 22.43 -7.43 -25.93
C ALA A 27 22.18 -5.95 -26.22
N ARG A 28 22.50 -5.53 -27.44
CA ARG A 28 21.89 -4.34 -28.06
C ARG A 28 20.42 -4.63 -28.39
N ARG A 29 19.66 -3.60 -28.78
CA ARG A 29 18.24 -3.79 -29.12
C ARG A 29 18.09 -4.89 -30.17
N LEU A 30 17.29 -5.88 -29.82
CA LEU A 30 16.94 -7.01 -30.67
C LEU A 30 16.06 -6.55 -31.84
N GLN A 31 16.24 -7.19 -32.98
CA GLN A 31 15.47 -7.02 -34.21
C GLN A 31 14.94 -8.39 -34.65
N PRO A 32 13.89 -8.45 -35.50
CA PRO A 32 13.37 -9.73 -35.99
C PRO A 32 14.43 -10.66 -36.61
N GLY A 33 15.50 -10.11 -37.19
CA GLY A 33 16.61 -10.90 -37.72
C GLY A 33 17.53 -11.54 -36.67
N ASP A 34 17.36 -11.24 -35.39
CA ASP A 34 18.13 -11.83 -34.28
C ASP A 34 17.47 -13.11 -33.73
N ILE A 35 16.28 -13.52 -34.23
CA ILE A 35 15.52 -14.70 -33.73
C ILE A 35 16.35 -15.99 -33.81
N GLU A 36 17.01 -16.24 -34.94
CA GLU A 36 17.83 -17.45 -35.14
C GLU A 36 18.98 -17.54 -34.11
N GLU A 37 19.58 -16.39 -33.76
CA GLU A 37 20.63 -16.34 -32.74
C GLU A 37 20.05 -16.58 -31.34
N LEU A 38 18.84 -16.07 -31.04
CA LEU A 38 18.16 -16.35 -29.76
C LEU A 38 17.83 -17.85 -29.61
N GLU A 39 17.31 -18.48 -30.67
CA GLU A 39 17.00 -19.92 -30.69
C GLU A 39 18.25 -20.77 -30.50
N LYS A 40 19.36 -20.41 -31.15
CA LYS A 40 20.66 -21.09 -31.02
C LYS A 40 21.17 -21.11 -29.57
N HIS A 41 20.93 -20.03 -28.83
CA HIS A 41 21.29 -19.92 -27.41
C HIS A 41 20.16 -20.38 -26.47
N ASN A 42 19.08 -20.98 -27.00
CA ASN A 42 17.90 -21.41 -26.24
C ASN A 42 17.29 -20.30 -25.37
N ILE A 43 17.34 -19.05 -25.85
CA ILE A 43 16.81 -17.89 -25.15
C ILE A 43 15.31 -17.81 -25.37
N SER A 44 14.55 -17.98 -24.29
CA SER A 44 13.08 -17.95 -24.28
C SER A 44 12.53 -16.83 -23.39
N SER A 45 13.39 -15.96 -22.87
CA SER A 45 13.02 -14.87 -21.96
C SER A 45 13.74 -13.57 -22.33
N ILE A 46 12.98 -12.52 -22.65
CA ILE A 46 13.48 -11.21 -23.04
C ILE A 46 13.09 -10.15 -22.00
N LEU A 47 14.10 -9.46 -21.44
CA LEU A 47 13.92 -8.22 -20.69
C LEU A 47 14.34 -7.02 -21.53
N ASP A 48 13.38 -6.20 -21.92
CA ASP A 48 13.59 -4.97 -22.67
C ASP A 48 13.64 -3.74 -21.74
N ALA A 49 14.76 -3.03 -21.75
CA ALA A 49 14.98 -1.81 -20.98
C ALA A 49 14.70 -0.52 -21.78
N THR A 50 14.04 -0.59 -22.94
CA THR A 50 13.77 0.56 -23.81
C THR A 50 12.39 1.18 -23.57
N ALA A 51 12.35 2.51 -23.50
CA ALA A 51 11.10 3.29 -23.44
C ALA A 51 10.75 3.90 -24.82
N GLU A 52 11.77 4.13 -25.64
CA GLU A 52 11.71 4.90 -26.88
C GLU A 52 11.25 4.11 -28.11
N PHE A 53 10.93 2.83 -27.96
CA PHE A 53 10.64 1.93 -29.06
C PHE A 53 9.43 1.06 -28.74
N ASP A 54 8.56 0.86 -29.73
CA ASP A 54 7.45 -0.07 -29.60
C ASP A 54 7.97 -1.47 -29.27
N ALA A 55 7.32 -2.12 -28.30
CA ALA A 55 7.50 -3.53 -28.03
C ALA A 55 7.28 -4.26 -29.35
N LEU A 56 8.38 -4.72 -29.95
CA LEU A 56 8.30 -5.60 -31.10
C LEU A 56 7.34 -6.73 -30.74
N GLN A 57 6.50 -7.13 -31.69
CA GLN A 57 5.55 -8.25 -31.59
C GLN A 57 6.29 -9.60 -31.44
N TRP A 58 7.20 -9.72 -30.47
CA TRP A 58 7.90 -10.94 -30.10
C TRP A 58 6.90 -12.04 -29.69
N THR A 59 5.82 -11.63 -29.03
CA THR A 59 4.69 -12.50 -28.68
C THR A 59 3.94 -13.05 -29.90
N ALA A 60 4.04 -12.42 -31.08
CA ALA A 60 3.36 -12.87 -32.30
C ALA A 60 4.22 -13.82 -33.15
N THR A 61 5.52 -13.96 -32.85
CA THR A 61 6.48 -14.69 -33.70
C THR A 61 7.01 -15.99 -33.08
N SER A 62 6.90 -16.18 -31.76
CA SER A 62 7.34 -17.41 -31.09
C SER A 62 6.41 -17.74 -29.92
N ALA A 63 5.72 -18.89 -29.97
CA ALA A 63 4.63 -19.25 -29.06
C ALA A 63 5.04 -19.41 -27.57
N ASP A 64 6.33 -19.39 -27.23
CA ASP A 64 6.86 -19.67 -25.88
C ASP A 64 7.81 -18.58 -25.32
N MET A 65 7.89 -17.40 -25.94
CA MET A 65 8.76 -16.33 -25.41
C MET A 65 8.11 -15.55 -24.27
N SER A 66 8.78 -15.54 -23.10
CA SER A 66 8.43 -14.69 -21.96
C SER A 66 9.04 -13.30 -22.15
N TYR A 67 8.24 -12.24 -22.01
CA TYR A 67 8.68 -10.86 -22.27
C TYR A 67 8.36 -9.94 -21.10
N LEU A 68 9.35 -9.15 -20.67
CA LEU A 68 9.18 -8.08 -19.69
C LEU A 68 9.79 -6.79 -20.24
N ASN A 69 9.02 -5.70 -20.25
CA ASN A 69 9.56 -4.37 -20.52
C ASN A 69 9.65 -3.54 -19.24
N ILE A 70 10.81 -2.92 -19.02
CA ILE A 70 11.10 -1.92 -17.99
C ILE A 70 11.47 -0.62 -18.73
N PRO A 71 10.51 0.30 -18.95
CA PRO A 71 10.71 1.42 -19.85
C PRO A 71 11.62 2.47 -19.21
N ILE A 72 12.89 2.49 -19.59
CA ILE A 72 13.88 3.45 -19.09
C ILE A 72 14.32 4.35 -20.24
N LEU A 73 14.23 5.67 -20.09
CA LEU A 73 14.71 6.63 -21.11
C LEU A 73 16.24 6.59 -21.26
N ASP A 74 16.75 6.98 -22.44
CA ASP A 74 18.20 7.04 -22.67
C ASP A 74 18.90 7.93 -21.63
N HIS A 75 20.07 7.48 -21.17
CA HIS A 75 20.88 8.08 -20.09
C HIS A 75 20.27 8.11 -18.68
N GLN A 76 19.04 7.63 -18.51
CA GLN A 76 18.41 7.46 -17.19
C GLN A 76 18.74 6.07 -16.58
N TYR A 77 18.27 5.84 -15.36
CA TYR A 77 18.32 4.56 -14.64
C TYR A 77 16.92 4.20 -14.12
N PRO A 78 16.65 2.91 -13.90
CA PRO A 78 15.39 2.45 -13.33
C PRO A 78 15.22 2.89 -11.87
N ARG A 79 13.97 3.08 -11.46
CA ARG A 79 13.57 3.26 -10.05
C ARG A 79 13.76 1.95 -9.27
N GLU A 80 13.73 2.02 -7.94
CA GLU A 80 14.01 0.87 -7.06
C GLU A 80 13.03 -0.29 -7.29
N ASP A 81 11.73 0.00 -7.44
CA ASP A 81 10.67 -0.95 -7.79
C ASP A 81 10.90 -1.62 -9.15
N GLU A 82 11.37 -0.86 -10.13
CA GLU A 82 11.71 -1.36 -11.46
C GLU A 82 12.93 -2.29 -11.44
N VAL A 83 13.93 -1.99 -10.60
CA VAL A 83 15.08 -2.87 -10.37
C VAL A 83 14.63 -4.17 -9.72
N LEU A 84 13.84 -4.10 -8.65
CA LEU A 84 13.31 -5.29 -7.97
C LEU A 84 12.49 -6.17 -8.92
N LYS A 85 11.62 -5.57 -9.74
CA LYS A 85 10.88 -6.27 -10.79
C LYS A 85 11.82 -7.00 -11.75
N ALA A 86 12.82 -6.29 -12.26
CA ALA A 86 13.75 -6.83 -13.24
C ALA A 86 14.56 -8.01 -12.66
N ILE A 87 15.16 -7.84 -11.47
CA ILE A 87 16.00 -8.89 -10.87
C ILE A 87 15.17 -10.12 -10.49
N ASN A 88 13.94 -9.94 -9.98
CA ASN A 88 13.08 -11.06 -9.58
C ASN A 88 12.54 -11.78 -10.80
N TRP A 89 12.20 -11.05 -11.87
CA TRP A 89 11.82 -11.66 -13.13
C TRP A 89 12.98 -12.44 -13.76
N ILE A 90 14.20 -11.86 -13.81
CA ILE A 90 15.40 -12.57 -14.28
C ILE A 90 15.62 -13.84 -13.44
N HIS A 91 15.53 -13.73 -12.11
CA HIS A 91 15.71 -14.86 -11.20
C HIS A 91 14.68 -15.97 -11.47
N GLY A 92 13.40 -15.63 -11.57
CA GLY A 92 12.32 -16.59 -11.80
C GLY A 92 12.42 -17.33 -13.13
N GLN A 93 12.75 -16.63 -14.21
CA GLN A 93 12.97 -17.29 -15.50
C GLN A 93 14.17 -18.24 -15.44
N ARG A 94 15.29 -17.80 -14.83
CA ARG A 94 16.49 -18.66 -14.69
C ARG A 94 16.25 -19.85 -13.76
N ALA A 95 15.51 -19.68 -12.67
CA ALA A 95 15.10 -20.77 -11.78
C ALA A 95 14.19 -21.79 -12.48
N SER A 96 13.48 -21.36 -13.52
CA SER A 96 12.68 -22.22 -14.40
C SER A 96 13.49 -22.79 -15.58
N ASN A 97 14.83 -22.80 -15.50
CA ASN A 97 15.76 -23.26 -16.54
C ASN A 97 15.61 -22.56 -17.90
N LYS A 98 15.17 -21.29 -17.91
CA LYS A 98 15.12 -20.48 -19.14
C LYS A 98 16.34 -19.56 -19.24
N ASN A 99 16.90 -19.45 -20.45
CA ASN A 99 17.92 -18.46 -20.73
C ASN A 99 17.28 -17.08 -20.95
N VAL A 100 17.87 -16.06 -20.32
CA VAL A 100 17.36 -14.70 -20.29
C VAL A 100 18.29 -13.77 -21.06
N VAL A 101 17.73 -12.93 -21.94
CA VAL A 101 18.45 -11.81 -22.55
C VAL A 101 17.93 -10.49 -22.01
N VAL A 102 18.85 -9.61 -21.62
CA VAL A 102 18.56 -8.24 -21.20
C VAL A 102 19.12 -7.27 -22.25
N HIS A 103 18.28 -6.40 -22.80
CA HIS A 103 18.72 -5.46 -23.84
C HIS A 103 18.26 -4.03 -23.62
N CYS A 104 19.00 -3.09 -24.20
CA CYS A 104 18.59 -1.68 -24.34
C CYS A 104 19.02 -1.17 -25.73
N ALA A 105 18.94 0.13 -26.04
CA ALA A 105 19.28 0.63 -27.39
C ALA A 105 20.66 0.17 -27.91
N LEU A 106 21.71 0.28 -27.10
CA LEU A 106 23.08 -0.11 -27.46
C LEU A 106 23.63 -1.27 -26.61
N GLY A 107 22.89 -1.69 -25.58
CA GLY A 107 23.35 -2.72 -24.65
C GLY A 107 24.51 -2.29 -23.75
N ARG A 108 24.54 -1.01 -23.33
CA ARG A 108 25.72 -0.40 -22.66
C ARG A 108 25.44 0.17 -21.28
N GLY A 109 24.29 0.83 -21.09
CA GLY A 109 23.95 1.53 -19.85
C GLY A 109 22.80 0.87 -19.11
N ARG A 110 21.56 1.07 -19.58
CA ARG A 110 20.33 0.60 -18.93
C ARG A 110 20.27 -0.92 -18.71
N SER A 111 20.57 -1.70 -19.75
CA SER A 111 20.61 -3.17 -19.62
C SER A 111 21.76 -3.64 -18.73
N VAL A 112 22.92 -2.96 -18.80
CA VAL A 112 24.07 -3.23 -17.92
C VAL A 112 23.73 -2.94 -16.47
N PHE A 113 22.98 -1.87 -16.21
CA PHE A 113 22.50 -1.53 -14.86
C PHE A 113 21.68 -2.68 -14.29
N LEU A 114 20.68 -3.18 -15.04
CA LEU A 114 19.80 -4.27 -14.59
C LEU A 114 20.56 -5.60 -14.40
N VAL A 115 21.46 -5.95 -15.33
CA VAL A 115 22.30 -7.15 -15.20
C VAL A 115 23.25 -7.04 -14.01
N ALA A 116 23.89 -5.88 -13.81
CA ALA A 116 24.76 -5.65 -12.65
C ALA A 116 23.97 -5.74 -11.34
N ALA A 117 22.79 -5.12 -11.26
CA ALA A 117 21.89 -5.22 -10.11
C ALA A 117 21.54 -6.68 -9.79
N TYR A 118 21.22 -7.48 -10.81
CA TYR A 118 20.97 -8.92 -10.63
C TYR A 118 22.21 -9.68 -10.13
N LEU A 119 23.38 -9.45 -10.73
CA LEU A 119 24.62 -10.13 -10.33
C LEU A 119 25.07 -9.79 -8.91
N LEU A 120 24.80 -8.58 -8.42
CA LEU A 120 25.04 -8.18 -7.03
C LEU A 120 24.19 -9.00 -6.05
N THR A 121 22.99 -9.45 -6.44
CA THR A 121 22.20 -10.37 -5.59
C THR A 121 22.83 -11.75 -5.46
N GLN A 122 23.59 -12.18 -6.47
CA GLN A 122 24.27 -13.47 -6.49
C GLN A 122 25.63 -13.42 -5.80
N ASN A 123 26.20 -12.23 -5.63
CA ASN A 123 27.55 -12.01 -5.10
C ASN A 123 27.55 -10.85 -4.11
N ARG A 124 26.97 -11.05 -2.92
CA ARG A 124 26.77 -9.96 -1.94
C ARG A 124 28.06 -9.32 -1.46
N ASP A 125 29.19 -10.02 -1.53
CA ASP A 125 30.50 -9.51 -1.10
C ASP A 125 31.18 -8.63 -2.15
N LYS A 126 30.68 -8.60 -3.40
CA LYS A 126 31.27 -7.80 -4.48
C LYS A 126 30.72 -6.39 -4.47
N THR A 127 31.61 -5.42 -4.65
CA THR A 127 31.24 -4.04 -4.94
C THR A 127 30.64 -3.90 -6.33
N VAL A 128 29.86 -2.82 -6.54
CA VAL A 128 29.30 -2.47 -7.85
C VAL A 128 30.40 -2.37 -8.93
N ARG A 129 31.58 -1.84 -8.59
CA ARG A 129 32.70 -1.70 -9.53
C ARG A 129 33.29 -3.05 -9.95
N GLU A 130 33.39 -4.00 -9.03
CA GLU A 130 33.87 -5.35 -9.35
C GLU A 130 32.90 -6.08 -10.28
N VAL A 131 31.59 -6.03 -10.00
CA VAL A 131 30.57 -6.62 -10.89
C VAL A 131 30.59 -5.97 -12.28
N LEU A 132 30.74 -4.65 -12.38
CA LEU A 132 30.86 -3.97 -13.67
C LEU A 132 32.15 -4.37 -14.41
N THR A 133 33.23 -4.63 -13.69
CA THR A 133 34.49 -5.11 -14.27
C THR A 133 34.30 -6.50 -14.86
N ASP A 134 33.63 -7.41 -14.15
CA ASP A 134 33.30 -8.75 -14.65
C ASP A 134 32.47 -8.71 -15.94
N ILE A 135 31.46 -7.82 -16.00
CA ILE A 135 30.67 -7.61 -17.21
C ILE A 135 31.53 -7.04 -18.34
N ASN A 136 32.41 -6.07 -18.03
CA ASN A 136 33.22 -5.36 -19.03
C ASN A 136 34.26 -6.27 -19.70
N VAL A 137 34.81 -7.25 -18.98
CA VAL A 137 35.72 -8.28 -19.54
C VAL A 137 35.09 -8.99 -20.73
N ILE A 138 33.78 -9.26 -20.67
CA ILE A 138 33.03 -9.92 -21.74
C ILE A 138 32.54 -8.88 -22.76
N ARG A 139 31.91 -7.80 -22.29
CA ARG A 139 31.35 -6.73 -23.13
C ARG A 139 32.05 -5.40 -22.85
N GLN A 140 33.12 -5.12 -23.60
CA GLN A 140 33.97 -3.93 -23.41
C GLN A 140 33.23 -2.59 -23.49
N THR A 141 32.08 -2.54 -24.17
CA THR A 141 31.25 -1.33 -24.29
C THR A 141 30.25 -1.15 -23.14
N ALA A 142 30.18 -2.10 -22.19
CA ALA A 142 29.35 -2.00 -21.00
C ALA A 142 29.93 -0.98 -20.01
N GLY A 143 29.10 -0.03 -19.58
CA GLY A 143 29.53 1.00 -18.65
C GLY A 143 28.37 1.88 -18.18
N LEU A 144 28.39 2.20 -16.89
CA LEU A 144 27.44 3.13 -16.28
C LEU A 144 28.02 4.54 -16.26
N ASN A 145 27.20 5.54 -16.55
CA ASN A 145 27.57 6.93 -16.28
C ASN A 145 27.60 7.20 -14.75
N MET A 146 28.07 8.38 -14.33
CA MET A 146 28.21 8.69 -12.90
C MET A 146 26.88 8.68 -12.13
N SER A 147 25.76 9.07 -12.74
CA SER A 147 24.45 9.05 -12.07
C SER A 147 23.94 7.62 -11.89
N GLN A 148 24.04 6.79 -12.93
CA GLN A 148 23.73 5.37 -12.90
C GLN A 148 24.59 4.62 -11.88
N LEU A 149 25.90 4.86 -11.85
CA LEU A 149 26.81 4.20 -10.91
C LEU A 149 26.42 4.53 -9.46
N ARG A 150 26.22 5.82 -9.14
CA ARG A 150 25.81 6.25 -7.79
C ARG A 150 24.46 5.68 -7.39
N ALA A 151 23.51 5.63 -8.31
CA ALA A 151 22.20 5.04 -8.05
C ALA A 151 22.33 3.55 -7.70
N LEU A 152 23.09 2.77 -8.48
CA LEU A 152 23.29 1.36 -8.21
C LEU A 152 24.07 1.11 -6.91
N GLU A 153 25.10 1.91 -6.61
CA GLU A 153 25.82 1.87 -5.33
C GLU A 153 24.88 2.14 -4.15
N LYS A 154 24.02 3.15 -4.25
CA LYS A 154 23.04 3.47 -3.20
C LYS A 154 22.06 2.32 -2.97
N ILE A 155 21.53 1.74 -4.04
CA ILE A 155 20.58 0.61 -3.93
C ILE A 155 21.29 -0.61 -3.31
N HIS A 156 22.51 -0.94 -3.75
CA HIS A 156 23.27 -2.07 -3.19
C HIS A 156 23.62 -1.89 -1.71
N GLN A 157 24.09 -0.69 -1.31
CA GLN A 157 24.41 -0.38 0.10
C GLN A 157 23.20 -0.42 1.03
N SER A 158 21.99 -0.20 0.50
CA SER A 158 20.78 -0.26 1.30
C SER A 158 20.37 -1.69 1.68
N GLU A 159 21.06 -2.72 1.18
CA GLU A 159 20.71 -4.14 1.27
C GLU A 159 19.31 -4.51 0.75
N LYS A 160 18.62 -3.56 0.10
CA LYS A 160 17.25 -3.74 -0.40
C LYS A 160 17.16 -4.60 -1.66
N ILE A 161 18.28 -4.88 -2.32
CA ILE A 161 18.33 -5.77 -3.50
C ILE A 161 18.32 -7.24 -3.02
N THR A 162 17.21 -7.68 -2.46
CA THR A 162 16.98 -9.09 -2.10
C THR A 162 16.17 -9.77 -3.19
N LEU A 163 16.60 -10.96 -3.60
CA LEU A 163 15.77 -11.82 -4.44
C LEU A 163 14.51 -12.22 -3.67
N TYR A 164 13.35 -11.99 -4.28
CA TYR A 164 12.03 -12.30 -3.75
C TYR A 164 11.85 -12.00 -2.26
N PRO A 165 11.62 -10.72 -1.86
CA PRO A 165 11.18 -10.43 -0.51
C PRO A 165 10.00 -11.34 -0.14
N ASN A 166 10.08 -11.95 1.04
CA ASN A 166 9.09 -12.87 1.56
C ASN A 166 7.87 -12.09 2.02
N ALA A 167 6.81 -12.10 1.22
CA ALA A 167 5.56 -11.45 1.56
C ALA A 167 4.56 -12.49 2.04
N TRP A 168 4.03 -12.29 3.25
CA TRP A 168 2.96 -13.12 3.79
C TRP A 168 1.62 -12.45 3.54
N ILE A 169 0.74 -13.11 2.81
CA ILE A 169 -0.65 -12.67 2.63
C ILE A 169 -1.49 -13.37 3.68
N VAL A 170 -2.03 -12.60 4.62
CA VAL A 170 -3.03 -13.02 5.60
C VAL A 170 -4.39 -12.69 5.03
N ALA A 171 -5.08 -13.70 4.51
CA ALA A 171 -6.34 -13.53 3.79
C ALA A 171 -7.55 -14.01 4.59
N ASN A 172 -8.63 -13.23 4.59
CA ASN A 172 -9.91 -13.68 5.11
C ASN A 172 -10.81 -14.16 3.95
N PRO A 173 -11.03 -15.48 3.79
CA PRO A 173 -11.72 -16.03 2.63
C PRO A 173 -13.20 -15.65 2.55
N VAL A 174 -13.84 -15.29 3.67
CA VAL A 174 -15.27 -14.94 3.72
C VAL A 174 -15.53 -13.44 3.61
N SER A 175 -14.49 -12.61 3.63
CA SER A 175 -14.64 -11.15 3.60
C SER A 175 -15.28 -10.64 2.29
N GLY A 176 -16.10 -9.60 2.42
CA GLY A 176 -16.77 -8.89 1.31
C GLY A 176 -17.64 -9.77 0.40
N GLY A 177 -18.21 -10.85 0.93
CA GLY A 177 -19.00 -11.81 0.15
C GLY A 177 -18.15 -12.86 -0.56
N GLY A 178 -16.99 -13.22 0.01
CA GLY A 178 -16.11 -14.24 -0.57
C GLY A 178 -15.33 -13.74 -1.79
N LYS A 179 -14.84 -12.49 -1.74
CA LYS A 179 -14.03 -11.91 -2.83
C LYS A 179 -12.66 -12.56 -2.95
N TRP A 180 -12.06 -12.98 -1.84
CA TRP A 180 -10.70 -13.54 -1.85
C TRP A 180 -10.54 -14.73 -2.82
N PRO A 181 -11.37 -15.80 -2.77
CA PRO A 181 -11.28 -16.89 -3.73
C PRO A 181 -11.36 -16.46 -5.21
N GLN A 182 -12.08 -15.37 -5.50
CA GLN A 182 -12.27 -14.85 -6.87
C GLN A 182 -11.00 -14.17 -7.38
N TYR A 183 -10.34 -13.37 -6.54
CA TYR A 183 -9.17 -12.57 -6.91
C TYR A 183 -7.83 -13.21 -6.57
N ARG A 184 -7.80 -14.26 -5.74
CA ARG A 184 -6.58 -14.92 -5.25
C ARG A 184 -5.59 -15.22 -6.36
N LYS A 185 -6.06 -15.83 -7.46
CA LYS A 185 -5.19 -16.18 -8.59
C LYS A 185 -4.57 -14.92 -9.22
N GLN A 186 -5.39 -13.92 -9.56
CA GLN A 186 -4.92 -12.66 -10.14
C GLN A 186 -3.88 -11.96 -9.23
N ILE A 187 -4.17 -11.88 -7.93
CA ILE A 187 -3.28 -11.26 -6.94
C ILE A 187 -1.95 -12.01 -6.85
N CYS A 188 -1.99 -13.35 -6.74
CA CYS A 188 -0.79 -14.16 -6.63
C CYS A 188 0.04 -14.14 -7.92
N ASP A 189 -0.59 -14.19 -9.10
CA ASP A 189 0.09 -14.12 -10.39
C ASP A 189 0.78 -12.77 -10.60
N LEU A 190 0.17 -11.69 -10.12
CA LEU A 190 0.73 -10.34 -10.21
C LEU A 190 1.86 -10.12 -9.19
N LEU A 191 1.61 -10.37 -7.91
CA LEU A 191 2.57 -10.13 -6.84
C LEU A 191 3.71 -11.16 -6.83
N GLY A 192 3.47 -12.39 -7.29
CA GLY A 192 4.48 -13.45 -7.35
C GLY A 192 5.63 -13.17 -8.32
N GLN A 193 5.47 -12.17 -9.20
CA GLN A 193 6.55 -11.66 -10.05
C GLN A 193 7.56 -10.81 -9.26
N TYR A 194 7.18 -10.33 -8.08
CA TYR A 194 7.95 -9.38 -7.26
C TYR A 194 8.30 -9.95 -5.88
N TYR A 195 7.54 -10.93 -5.39
CA TYR A 195 7.61 -11.44 -4.03
C TYR A 195 7.61 -12.97 -3.98
N ALA A 196 8.30 -13.55 -2.99
CA ALA A 196 8.08 -14.92 -2.58
C ALA A 196 6.84 -14.94 -1.68
N LEU A 197 5.70 -15.34 -2.25
CA LEU A 197 4.42 -15.28 -1.56
C LEU A 197 4.19 -16.51 -0.68
N THR A 198 3.94 -16.26 0.61
CA THR A 198 3.30 -17.24 1.50
C THR A 198 1.87 -16.79 1.74
N VAL A 199 0.91 -17.60 1.32
CA VAL A 199 -0.52 -17.29 1.48
C VAL A 199 -1.08 -18.13 2.62
N VAL A 200 -1.65 -17.46 3.62
CA VAL A 200 -2.32 -18.09 4.76
C VAL A 200 -3.73 -17.51 4.88
N GLU A 201 -4.70 -18.39 5.12
CA GLU A 201 -6.12 -18.02 5.15
C GLU A 201 -6.67 -18.21 6.57
N THR A 202 -7.45 -17.24 7.04
CA THR A 202 -8.14 -17.33 8.33
C THR A 202 -9.20 -18.44 8.28
N THR A 203 -9.48 -19.03 9.44
CA THR A 203 -10.51 -20.06 9.64
C THR A 203 -11.30 -19.74 10.90
N GLU A 204 -12.35 -20.49 11.22
CA GLU A 204 -13.10 -20.32 12.47
C GLU A 204 -12.20 -20.49 13.71
N ASP A 205 -11.16 -21.32 13.62
CA ASP A 205 -10.23 -21.65 14.72
C ASP A 205 -8.91 -20.86 14.67
N CYS A 206 -8.69 -20.01 13.66
CA CYS A 206 -7.43 -19.28 13.50
C CYS A 206 -7.67 -17.93 12.82
N ASP A 207 -7.51 -16.86 13.58
CA ASP A 207 -7.75 -15.48 13.14
C ASP A 207 -6.53 -14.88 12.41
N GLY A 208 -6.68 -13.65 11.91
CA GLY A 208 -5.61 -12.93 11.23
C GLY A 208 -4.44 -12.57 12.16
N LYS A 209 -4.70 -12.42 13.46
CA LYS A 209 -3.69 -12.08 14.47
C LYS A 209 -2.70 -13.22 14.65
N GLU A 210 -3.18 -14.45 14.79
CA GLU A 210 -2.33 -15.64 14.87
C GLU A 210 -1.48 -15.84 13.61
N LEU A 211 -2.08 -15.62 12.43
CA LEU A 211 -1.39 -15.76 11.15
C LEU A 211 -0.33 -14.67 10.95
N ALA A 212 -0.63 -13.42 11.31
CA ALA A 212 0.35 -12.34 11.29
C ALA A 212 1.51 -12.60 12.27
N GLN A 213 1.23 -13.15 13.46
CA GLN A 213 2.29 -13.54 14.39
C GLN A 213 3.20 -14.63 13.82
N LYS A 214 2.65 -15.58 13.07
CA LYS A 214 3.46 -16.60 12.36
C LYS A 214 4.35 -15.96 11.30
N ALA A 215 3.84 -14.99 10.55
CA ALA A 215 4.62 -14.25 9.56
C ALA A 215 5.80 -13.47 10.19
N VAL A 216 5.56 -12.78 11.31
CA VAL A 216 6.61 -12.07 12.06
C VAL A 216 7.67 -13.06 12.57
N LYS A 217 7.25 -14.18 13.17
CA LYS A 217 8.18 -15.23 13.64
C LYS A 217 8.99 -15.87 12.49
N ALA A 218 8.44 -15.91 11.29
CA ALA A 218 9.12 -16.40 10.09
C ALA A 218 10.09 -15.37 9.47
N ASN A 219 10.26 -14.19 10.08
CA ASN A 219 11.05 -13.08 9.53
C ASN A 219 10.62 -12.71 8.10
N ALA A 220 9.31 -12.61 7.87
CA ALA A 220 8.80 -12.07 6.61
C ALA A 220 9.37 -10.67 6.35
N ASP A 221 9.46 -10.26 5.09
CA ASP A 221 9.86 -8.90 4.72
C ASP A 221 8.67 -7.92 4.75
N MET A 222 7.45 -8.47 4.71
CA MET A 222 6.19 -7.74 4.87
C MET A 222 5.03 -8.70 5.17
N VAL A 223 3.96 -8.14 5.74
CA VAL A 223 2.68 -8.84 5.91
C VAL A 223 1.58 -8.05 5.22
N ILE A 224 0.78 -8.72 4.40
CA ILE A 224 -0.29 -8.14 3.59
C ILE A 224 -1.63 -8.61 4.17
N ALA A 225 -2.44 -7.69 4.68
CA ALA A 225 -3.80 -7.96 5.12
C ALA A 225 -4.74 -7.97 3.89
N ALA A 226 -5.28 -9.13 3.55
CA ALA A 226 -6.23 -9.31 2.44
C ALA A 226 -7.63 -9.62 2.97
N GLY A 227 -8.41 -8.58 3.23
CA GLY A 227 -9.71 -8.69 3.89
C GLY A 227 -10.42 -7.35 4.02
N GLY A 228 -11.35 -7.28 4.97
CA GLY A 228 -12.01 -6.04 5.38
C GLY A 228 -11.31 -5.39 6.58
N ASP A 229 -11.96 -4.38 7.16
CA ASP A 229 -11.38 -3.57 8.24
C ASP A 229 -11.01 -4.39 9.48
N GLY A 230 -11.78 -5.42 9.84
CA GLY A 230 -11.43 -6.34 10.94
C GLY A 230 -10.12 -7.11 10.70
N THR A 231 -9.94 -7.70 9.51
CA THR A 231 -8.68 -8.39 9.16
C THR A 231 -7.50 -7.41 9.13
N VAL A 232 -7.73 -6.17 8.69
CA VAL A 232 -6.72 -5.11 8.73
C VAL A 232 -6.35 -4.77 10.18
N ASN A 233 -7.32 -4.63 11.07
CA ASN A 233 -7.09 -4.34 12.48
C ASN A 233 -6.33 -5.48 13.18
N GLU A 234 -6.72 -6.73 12.94
CA GLU A 234 -6.02 -7.91 13.48
C GLU A 234 -4.54 -7.96 13.08
N VAL A 235 -4.22 -7.69 11.81
CA VAL A 235 -2.84 -7.62 11.33
C VAL A 235 -2.12 -6.41 11.92
N ALA A 236 -2.76 -5.23 11.93
CA ALA A 236 -2.19 -4.02 12.51
C ALA A 236 -1.85 -4.19 14.00
N ASP A 237 -2.66 -4.92 14.77
CA ASP A 237 -2.43 -5.20 16.19
C ASP A 237 -1.14 -5.95 16.45
N VAL A 238 -0.77 -6.85 15.54
CA VAL A 238 0.48 -7.61 15.64
C VAL A 238 1.68 -6.77 15.21
N LEU A 239 1.50 -5.93 14.19
CA LEU A 239 2.60 -5.16 13.60
C LEU A 239 2.84 -3.83 14.31
N LYS A 240 1.93 -3.38 15.18
CA LYS A 240 2.10 -2.13 15.95
C LYS A 240 3.41 -2.15 16.74
N GLY A 241 4.16 -1.06 16.65
CA GLY A 241 5.47 -0.89 17.27
C GLY A 241 6.60 -1.69 16.60
N THR A 242 6.34 -2.44 15.53
CA THR A 242 7.36 -3.17 14.77
C THR A 242 7.85 -2.38 13.56
N ALA A 243 9.01 -2.76 13.02
CA ALA A 243 9.50 -2.21 11.75
C ALA A 243 8.93 -2.92 10.52
N MET A 244 8.01 -3.87 10.70
CA MET A 244 7.47 -4.70 9.63
C MET A 244 6.46 -3.91 8.78
N PRO A 245 6.68 -3.76 7.46
CA PRO A 245 5.73 -3.10 6.59
C PRO A 245 4.42 -3.91 6.46
N MET A 246 3.31 -3.21 6.63
CA MET A 246 1.96 -3.71 6.39
C MET A 246 1.48 -3.33 4.99
N GLY A 247 1.06 -4.32 4.22
CA GLY A 247 0.34 -4.16 2.95
C GLY A 247 -1.16 -4.35 3.13
N LEU A 248 -1.95 -3.79 2.21
CA LEU A 248 -3.41 -3.89 2.22
C LEU A 248 -3.91 -4.44 0.89
N ILE A 249 -4.86 -5.37 0.92
CA ILE A 249 -5.69 -5.76 -0.24
C ILE A 249 -7.16 -5.64 0.22
N PRO A 250 -7.88 -4.59 -0.21
CA PRO A 250 -9.21 -4.26 0.31
C PRO A 250 -10.27 -5.20 -0.29
N LEU A 251 -10.61 -6.25 0.45
CA LEU A 251 -11.57 -7.27 0.05
C LEU A 251 -12.85 -7.25 0.87
N GLY A 252 -12.98 -6.34 1.83
CA GLY A 252 -14.20 -6.13 2.60
C GLY A 252 -15.28 -5.33 1.88
N THR A 253 -16.33 -5.01 2.62
CA THR A 253 -17.45 -4.17 2.18
C THR A 253 -17.12 -2.68 2.28
N THR A 254 -16.51 -2.27 3.40
CA THR A 254 -16.24 -0.86 3.72
C THR A 254 -14.83 -0.43 3.34
N ASN A 255 -13.80 -1.17 3.78
CA ASN A 255 -12.38 -0.93 3.45
C ASN A 255 -11.94 0.50 3.74
N ALA A 256 -12.37 1.04 4.88
CA ALA A 256 -12.26 2.45 5.22
C ALA A 256 -10.81 2.92 5.28
N LEU A 257 -9.87 2.12 5.82
CA LEU A 257 -8.47 2.49 5.85
C LEU A 257 -7.89 2.65 4.43
N SER A 258 -8.21 1.74 3.51
CA SER A 258 -7.75 1.84 2.11
C SER A 258 -8.31 3.09 1.41
N HIS A 259 -9.56 3.47 1.71
CA HIS A 259 -10.16 4.69 1.18
C HIS A 259 -9.52 5.96 1.79
N ALA A 260 -9.17 5.93 3.08
CA ALA A 260 -8.45 7.03 3.72
C ALA A 260 -7.05 7.21 3.11
N LEU A 261 -6.35 6.12 2.79
CA LEU A 261 -4.99 6.15 2.24
C LEU A 261 -4.93 6.47 0.74
N TRP A 262 -5.81 5.87 -0.08
CA TRP A 262 -5.70 5.94 -1.55
C TRP A 262 -6.86 6.69 -2.22
N GLY A 263 -7.82 7.19 -1.44
CA GLY A 263 -8.94 7.98 -1.93
C GLY A 263 -9.82 7.23 -2.94
N PHE A 264 -10.23 7.93 -3.99
CA PHE A 264 -11.15 7.38 -5.00
C PHE A 264 -10.58 6.15 -5.74
N LYS A 265 -9.24 6.04 -5.89
CA LYS A 265 -8.60 4.90 -6.57
C LYS A 265 -8.91 3.57 -5.89
N ALA A 266 -8.89 3.54 -4.54
CA ALA A 266 -9.26 2.36 -3.76
C ALA A 266 -10.71 1.89 -4.02
N LYS A 267 -11.62 2.82 -4.35
CA LYS A 267 -13.01 2.47 -4.65
C LYS A 267 -13.21 2.01 -6.09
N ALA A 268 -12.56 2.67 -7.05
CA ALA A 268 -12.74 2.39 -8.46
C ALA A 268 -12.00 1.13 -8.93
N PHE A 269 -10.77 0.92 -8.44
CA PHE A 269 -9.88 -0.17 -8.85
C PHE A 269 -9.16 -0.77 -7.63
N PRO A 270 -9.89 -1.40 -6.68
CA PRO A 270 -9.36 -1.79 -5.38
C PRO A 270 -8.16 -2.73 -5.47
N ILE A 271 -8.23 -3.76 -6.33
CA ILE A 271 -7.20 -4.81 -6.42
C ILE A 271 -5.97 -4.28 -7.15
N GLU A 272 -6.18 -3.58 -8.25
CA GLU A 272 -5.11 -2.97 -9.05
C GLU A 272 -4.37 -1.93 -8.23
N THR A 273 -5.10 -1.03 -7.55
CA THR A 273 -4.50 0.00 -6.68
C THR A 273 -3.68 -0.61 -5.55
N ALA A 274 -4.20 -1.65 -4.90
CA ALA A 274 -3.48 -2.37 -3.86
C ALA A 274 -2.21 -3.03 -4.39
N CYS A 275 -2.30 -3.75 -5.50
CA CYS A 275 -1.14 -4.40 -6.10
C CYS A 275 -0.09 -3.39 -6.56
N ASP A 276 -0.51 -2.26 -7.15
CA ASP A 276 0.39 -1.19 -7.54
C ASP A 276 1.11 -0.56 -6.34
N ALA A 277 0.42 -0.33 -5.23
CA ALA A 277 1.03 0.14 -3.99
C ALA A 277 2.06 -0.87 -3.45
N LEU A 278 1.67 -2.15 -3.40
CA LEU A 278 2.54 -3.26 -2.97
C LEU A 278 3.78 -3.37 -3.85
N ILE A 279 3.65 -3.27 -5.17
CA ILE A 279 4.76 -3.33 -6.12
C ILE A 279 5.72 -2.15 -5.94
N GLN A 280 5.18 -0.94 -5.77
CA GLN A 280 6.00 0.27 -5.61
C GLN A 280 6.65 0.37 -4.23
N ARG A 281 6.06 -0.29 -3.22
CA ARG A 281 6.62 -0.45 -1.87
C ARG A 281 7.03 0.89 -1.23
N LYS A 282 6.25 1.96 -1.44
CA LYS A 282 6.41 3.19 -0.65
C LYS A 282 5.92 2.90 0.76
N ILE A 283 6.82 2.98 1.74
CA ILE A 283 6.51 2.75 3.14
C ILE A 283 6.43 4.10 3.84
N GLU A 284 5.32 4.33 4.51
CA GLU A 284 5.11 5.49 5.38
C GLU A 284 4.82 5.03 6.80
N LYS A 285 5.19 5.85 7.78
CA LYS A 285 4.84 5.62 9.18
C LYS A 285 3.54 6.34 9.49
N PHE A 286 2.67 5.65 10.21
CA PHE A 286 1.37 6.13 10.63
C PHE A 286 1.21 5.97 12.13
N ASP A 287 0.52 6.94 12.70
CA ASP A 287 0.04 6.93 14.06
C ASP A 287 -1.16 5.98 14.15
N ILE A 288 -1.34 5.39 15.34
CA ILE A 288 -2.53 4.61 15.67
C ILE A 288 -3.15 5.16 16.94
N GLY A 289 -4.47 5.05 17.06
CA GLY A 289 -5.15 5.27 18.32
C GLY A 289 -5.21 3.99 19.15
N LEU A 290 -5.17 4.12 20.47
CA LEU A 290 -5.62 3.10 21.42
C LEU A 290 -6.80 3.63 22.22
N CYS A 291 -7.77 2.78 22.49
CA CYS A 291 -8.84 2.99 23.45
C CYS A 291 -8.88 1.77 24.37
N ASN A 292 -8.56 1.96 25.66
CA ASN A 292 -8.51 0.86 26.63
C ASN A 292 -7.68 -0.34 26.14
N GLU A 293 -6.49 -0.08 25.59
CA GLU A 293 -5.55 -1.06 24.99
C GLU A 293 -5.97 -1.64 23.62
N GLU A 294 -7.22 -1.49 23.19
CA GLU A 294 -7.68 -1.86 21.84
C GLU A 294 -7.27 -0.80 20.82
N LEU A 295 -6.73 -1.22 19.68
CA LEU A 295 -6.30 -0.29 18.64
C LEU A 295 -7.44 0.16 17.73
N PHE A 296 -7.30 1.39 17.23
CA PHE A 296 -8.09 1.89 16.11
C PHE A 296 -7.22 2.68 15.16
N THR A 297 -7.52 2.54 13.89
CA THR A 297 -6.79 3.19 12.80
C THR A 297 -7.53 4.41 12.27
N LEU A 298 -8.87 4.43 12.40
CA LEU A 298 -9.72 5.46 11.83
C LEU A 298 -10.34 6.31 12.94
N VAL A 299 -11.45 5.84 13.54
CA VAL A 299 -12.29 6.68 14.38
C VAL A 299 -12.90 5.92 15.55
N LEU A 300 -13.04 6.62 16.67
CA LEU A 300 -13.93 6.29 17.76
C LEU A 300 -15.14 7.23 17.70
N GLY A 301 -16.35 6.69 17.82
CA GLY A 301 -17.59 7.48 17.83
C GLY A 301 -18.50 7.14 19.02
N ILE A 302 -19.05 8.16 19.66
CA ILE A 302 -20.05 8.06 20.74
C ILE A 302 -21.32 8.78 20.31
N GLY A 303 -22.48 8.19 20.61
CA GLY A 303 -23.79 8.70 20.23
C GLY A 303 -24.05 8.44 18.76
N PHE A 304 -24.27 9.52 18.00
CA PHE A 304 -24.80 9.45 16.65
C PHE A 304 -24.11 8.45 15.70
N GLU A 305 -22.77 8.45 15.62
CA GLU A 305 -22.02 7.49 14.79
C GLU A 305 -22.27 6.04 15.19
N SER A 306 -22.24 5.78 16.50
CA SER A 306 -22.40 4.44 17.04
C SER A 306 -23.81 3.90 16.78
N ARG A 307 -24.82 4.79 16.80
CA ARG A 307 -26.21 4.44 16.53
C ARG A 307 -26.51 4.26 15.04
N MET A 308 -25.85 5.02 14.16
CA MET A 308 -25.95 4.83 12.71
C MET A 308 -25.53 3.41 12.30
N ILE A 309 -24.43 2.91 12.86
CA ILE A 309 -23.94 1.56 12.57
C ILE A 309 -24.97 0.52 13.05
N GLU A 310 -25.50 0.67 14.26
CA GLU A 310 -26.53 -0.23 14.79
C GLU A 310 -27.82 -0.26 13.95
N LEU A 311 -28.24 0.89 13.41
CA LEU A 311 -29.43 0.99 12.55
C LEU A 311 -29.17 0.47 11.12
N ALA A 312 -27.94 0.59 10.62
CA ALA A 312 -27.55 0.05 9.31
C ALA A 312 -27.58 -1.49 9.31
N ASP A 313 -27.12 -2.14 10.38
CA ASP A 313 -27.18 -3.61 10.53
C ASP A 313 -28.62 -4.15 10.56
N ARG A 314 -29.56 -3.41 11.17
CA ARG A 314 -30.98 -3.83 11.22
C ARG A 314 -31.70 -3.68 9.88
N ASN A 315 -31.29 -2.74 9.04
CA ASN A 315 -31.99 -2.39 7.80
C ASN A 315 -31.45 -3.10 6.55
N ASN A 316 -30.45 -3.98 6.70
CA ASN A 316 -29.84 -4.72 5.59
C ASN A 316 -30.72 -5.88 5.09
N LYS A 317 -31.86 -5.53 4.48
CA LYS A 317 -32.67 -6.41 3.62
C LYS A 317 -33.12 -5.79 2.29
N ASN A 318 -32.74 -4.56 1.90
CA ASN A 318 -33.18 -3.98 0.60
C ASN A 318 -32.14 -3.10 -0.13
N GLU A 319 -32.20 -3.14 -1.46
CA GLU A 319 -31.27 -2.61 -2.48
C GLU A 319 -31.19 -1.05 -2.62
N SER A 320 -31.14 -0.29 -1.53
CA SER A 320 -30.99 1.18 -1.60
C SER A 320 -30.00 1.76 -0.58
N GLY A 321 -28.83 1.11 -0.49
CA GLY A 321 -27.84 1.28 0.58
C GLY A 321 -27.40 2.72 0.92
N GLN A 322 -27.35 3.66 -0.03
CA GLN A 322 -26.95 5.05 0.26
C GLN A 322 -28.07 5.93 0.84
N LEU A 323 -29.32 5.73 0.39
CA LEU A 323 -30.48 6.45 0.93
C LEU A 323 -30.92 5.87 2.29
N ALA A 324 -30.74 4.56 2.48
CA ALA A 324 -30.95 3.91 3.77
C ALA A 324 -29.95 4.41 4.84
N TYR A 325 -28.68 4.63 4.45
CA TYR A 325 -27.64 5.22 5.31
C TYR A 325 -28.01 6.64 5.74
N LEU A 326 -28.43 7.50 4.81
CA LEU A 326 -28.87 8.86 5.12
C LEU A 326 -30.13 8.90 5.98
N ASN A 327 -31.09 8.00 5.76
CA ASN A 327 -32.27 7.91 6.61
C ASN A 327 -31.96 7.39 8.02
N GLY A 328 -31.06 6.40 8.15
CA GLY A 328 -30.54 5.96 9.45
C GLY A 328 -29.79 7.07 10.18
N LEU A 329 -29.02 7.87 9.44
CA LEU A 329 -28.38 9.10 9.92
C LEU A 329 -29.43 10.11 10.44
N PHE A 330 -30.46 10.46 9.67
CA PHE A 330 -31.46 11.40 10.15
C PHE A 330 -32.31 10.88 11.32
N GLN A 331 -32.57 9.58 11.37
CA GLN A 331 -33.32 8.96 12.46
C GLN A 331 -32.51 8.93 13.76
N ALA A 332 -31.23 8.53 13.71
CA ALA A 332 -30.40 8.50 14.91
C ALA A 332 -30.16 9.91 15.49
N ILE A 333 -29.99 10.96 14.68
CA ILE A 333 -29.86 12.35 15.20
C ILE A 333 -31.10 12.79 15.99
N ASN A 334 -32.29 12.42 15.49
CA ASN A 334 -33.55 12.83 16.09
C ASN A 334 -33.94 12.00 17.31
N GLU A 335 -33.46 10.77 17.41
CA GLU A 335 -33.75 9.85 18.51
C GLU A 335 -32.67 9.85 19.61
N ASP A 336 -31.50 10.46 19.39
CA ASP A 336 -30.38 10.32 20.31
C ASP A 336 -30.54 11.09 21.62
N GLN A 337 -30.11 10.42 22.69
CA GLN A 337 -30.11 10.96 24.04
C GLN A 337 -28.87 11.83 24.26
N GLN A 338 -29.03 12.90 25.03
CA GLN A 338 -27.91 13.74 25.46
C GLN A 338 -26.96 12.88 26.31
N HIS A 339 -25.69 12.81 25.95
CA HIS A 339 -24.66 12.17 26.76
C HIS A 339 -24.01 13.18 27.69
N HIS A 340 -24.00 12.87 28.98
CA HIS A 340 -23.26 13.62 29.99
C HIS A 340 -21.94 12.90 30.26
N LEU A 341 -20.84 13.51 29.83
CA LEU A 341 -19.49 12.95 29.88
C LEU A 341 -18.59 13.90 30.67
N GLU A 342 -17.69 13.36 31.48
CA GLU A 342 -16.52 14.09 31.94
C GLU A 342 -15.37 13.77 30.98
N ILE A 343 -14.76 14.79 30.39
CA ILE A 343 -13.66 14.66 29.44
C ILE A 343 -12.42 15.40 29.95
N LYS A 344 -11.27 14.76 29.84
CA LYS A 344 -9.96 15.36 30.11
C LYS A 344 -9.10 15.24 28.86
N PHE A 345 -8.50 16.35 28.42
CA PHE A 345 -7.53 16.38 27.33
C PHE A 345 -6.12 16.49 27.91
N ASN A 346 -5.23 15.55 27.59
CA ASN A 346 -3.88 15.48 28.12
C ASN A 346 -3.87 15.61 29.67
N ASP A 347 -3.06 16.52 30.20
CA ASP A 347 -2.95 16.84 31.62
C ASP A 347 -3.77 18.05 32.08
N GLU A 348 -4.77 18.46 31.29
CA GLU A 348 -5.62 19.61 31.62
C GLU A 348 -6.71 19.28 32.65
N ASP A 349 -7.47 20.30 33.06
CA ASP A 349 -8.61 20.12 33.96
C ASP A 349 -9.76 19.34 33.29
N TRP A 350 -10.55 18.66 34.12
CA TRP A 350 -11.76 17.98 33.66
C TRP A 350 -12.80 18.98 33.18
N LEU A 351 -13.42 18.66 32.04
CA LEU A 351 -14.54 19.40 31.48
C LEU A 351 -15.78 18.51 31.53
N THR A 352 -16.90 19.08 31.97
CA THR A 352 -18.21 18.42 31.82
C THR A 352 -18.75 18.74 30.42
N LEU A 353 -19.05 17.69 29.68
CA LEU A 353 -19.56 17.74 28.32
C LEU A 353 -20.98 17.18 28.27
N SER A 354 -21.90 17.96 27.72
CA SER A 354 -23.27 17.55 27.40
C SER A 354 -23.40 17.57 25.88
N THR A 355 -23.39 16.41 25.23
CA THR A 355 -23.36 16.32 23.76
C THR A 355 -24.17 15.13 23.23
N LYS A 356 -24.66 15.26 21.99
CA LYS A 356 -25.31 14.15 21.27
C LYS A 356 -24.33 13.30 20.45
N SER A 357 -23.14 13.83 20.15
CA SER A 357 -22.14 13.12 19.37
C SER A 357 -20.74 13.62 19.70
N LEU A 358 -19.83 12.66 19.84
CA LEU A 358 -18.41 12.89 20.05
C LEU A 358 -17.64 11.90 19.15
N VAL A 359 -16.78 12.45 18.30
CA VAL A 359 -15.87 11.70 17.44
C VAL A 359 -14.43 12.00 17.84
N ILE A 360 -13.63 10.95 17.91
CA ILE A 360 -12.18 11.02 18.10
C ILE A 360 -11.54 10.31 16.92
N ALA A 361 -10.88 11.05 16.03
CA ALA A 361 -10.33 10.55 14.78
C ALA A 361 -8.80 10.52 14.82
N ASN A 362 -8.23 9.38 14.41
CA ASN A 362 -6.83 9.25 14.04
C ASN A 362 -6.67 9.43 12.52
N SER A 363 -7.53 8.77 11.75
CA SER A 363 -7.66 8.98 10.31
C SER A 363 -9.12 8.86 9.90
N ALA A 364 -9.49 9.39 8.75
CA ALA A 364 -10.86 9.26 8.28
C ALA A 364 -10.95 9.30 6.76
N PRO A 365 -11.82 8.47 6.14
CA PRO A 365 -12.32 8.76 4.81
C PRO A 365 -12.92 10.16 4.77
N LEU A 366 -12.80 10.84 3.62
CA LEU A 366 -13.34 12.19 3.40
C LEU A 366 -14.85 12.30 3.70
N PHE A 367 -15.59 11.18 3.61
CA PHE A 367 -17.03 11.15 3.82
C PHE A 367 -17.44 10.92 5.29
N THR A 368 -16.49 10.76 6.22
CA THR A 368 -16.78 10.67 7.65
C THR A 368 -16.96 12.07 8.22
N LEU A 369 -18.20 12.56 8.11
CA LEU A 369 -18.55 13.97 8.24
C LEU A 369 -18.08 14.68 9.52
N LEU A 370 -18.24 14.04 10.69
CA LEU A 370 -17.85 14.61 11.98
C LEU A 370 -16.38 14.37 12.35
N ALA A 371 -15.66 13.55 11.58
CA ALA A 371 -14.22 13.42 11.76
C ALA A 371 -13.43 14.60 11.16
N GLN A 372 -14.10 15.53 10.48
CA GLN A 372 -13.48 16.62 9.72
C GLN A 372 -13.63 17.99 10.42
N GLY A 373 -13.90 18.02 11.73
CA GLY A 373 -14.25 19.25 12.46
C GLY A 373 -13.19 20.36 12.43
N GLY A 374 -11.91 20.00 12.34
CA GLY A 374 -10.78 20.93 12.20
C GLY A 374 -10.12 20.90 10.82
N GLY A 375 -10.76 20.26 9.84
CA GLY A 375 -10.12 19.80 8.60
C GLY A 375 -9.82 18.30 8.65
N ARG A 376 -9.03 17.82 7.69
CA ARG A 376 -8.72 16.39 7.55
C ARG A 376 -7.77 15.91 8.65
N PRO A 377 -8.14 14.86 9.41
CA PRO A 377 -7.23 14.24 10.37
C PRO A 377 -5.95 13.77 9.69
N ASP A 378 -4.82 14.09 10.31
CA ASP A 378 -3.49 13.68 9.85
C ASP A 378 -2.93 12.61 10.77
N ALA A 379 -3.00 11.35 10.34
CA ALA A 379 -2.48 10.19 11.08
C ALA A 379 -0.94 10.11 11.12
N LYS A 380 -0.26 11.26 11.05
CA LYS A 380 1.19 11.41 11.07
C LYS A 380 1.65 12.61 11.91
N ASP A 381 0.72 13.34 12.55
CA ASP A 381 1.00 14.55 13.31
C ASP A 381 1.18 14.31 14.82
N GLY A 382 1.03 13.05 15.26
CA GLY A 382 1.13 12.62 16.64
C GLY A 382 -0.06 13.01 17.50
N LYS A 383 -1.23 13.31 16.91
CA LYS A 383 -2.42 13.77 17.65
C LYS A 383 -3.69 13.07 17.16
N LEU A 384 -4.73 13.16 17.99
CA LEU A 384 -6.10 12.79 17.63
C LEU A 384 -6.94 14.05 17.42
N ASP A 385 -7.87 14.00 16.49
CA ASP A 385 -8.85 15.05 16.22
C ASP A 385 -10.17 14.74 16.94
N ILE A 386 -10.50 15.57 17.93
CA ILE A 386 -11.70 15.41 18.75
C ILE A 386 -12.74 16.44 18.32
N THR A 387 -13.88 15.97 17.83
CA THR A 387 -15.00 16.81 17.37
C THR A 387 -16.27 16.44 18.12
N TRP A 388 -16.99 17.42 18.64
CA TRP A 388 -18.27 17.17 19.31
C TRP A 388 -19.29 18.27 19.05
N LEU A 389 -20.58 17.91 19.18
CA LEU A 389 -21.67 18.85 19.03
C LEU A 389 -21.86 19.66 20.32
N ASP A 390 -22.07 20.97 20.19
CA ASP A 390 -22.35 21.84 21.33
C ASP A 390 -23.75 21.58 21.92
N GLU A 391 -23.91 21.72 23.23
CA GLU A 391 -25.19 21.54 23.97
C GLU A 391 -26.31 22.46 23.46
N THR A 392 -25.94 23.63 22.90
CA THR A 392 -26.88 24.60 22.30
C THR A 392 -27.51 24.10 20.99
N TYR A 393 -27.11 22.94 20.47
CA TYR A 393 -27.72 22.30 19.32
C TYR A 393 -29.10 21.68 19.66
N GLN A 394 -30.13 22.53 19.71
CA GLN A 394 -31.54 22.12 19.73
C GLN A 394 -32.24 22.45 18.41
N GLN A 395 -32.86 21.43 17.79
CA GLN A 395 -33.78 21.46 16.64
C GLN A 395 -33.51 22.50 15.53
N GLY A 396 -32.89 22.05 14.42
CA GLY A 396 -32.60 22.87 13.24
C GLY A 396 -31.84 22.08 12.18
N THR A 397 -32.51 21.04 11.70
CA THR A 397 -32.00 19.86 11.00
C THR A 397 -31.38 20.17 9.62
N VAL A 398 -30.37 19.39 9.23
CA VAL A 398 -29.75 19.29 7.89
C VAL A 398 -28.73 20.38 7.52
N SER A 399 -28.91 21.66 7.83
CA SER A 399 -28.02 22.74 7.32
C SER A 399 -26.58 22.65 7.83
N GLY A 400 -26.35 22.41 9.12
CA GLY A 400 -25.01 22.27 9.70
C GLY A 400 -24.24 21.04 9.17
N MET A 401 -24.94 19.94 8.90
CA MET A 401 -24.36 18.74 8.28
C MET A 401 -24.11 18.91 6.78
N LEU A 402 -25.02 19.56 6.06
CA LEU A 402 -24.82 19.92 4.66
C LEU A 402 -23.62 20.88 4.52
N GLN A 403 -23.40 21.75 5.51
CA GLN A 403 -22.24 22.62 5.53
C GLN A 403 -20.94 21.86 5.77
N LEU A 404 -20.92 20.81 6.61
CA LEU A 404 -19.77 19.89 6.73
C LEU A 404 -19.44 19.20 5.39
N LEU A 405 -20.46 18.85 4.60
CA LEU A 405 -20.27 18.30 3.24
C LEU A 405 -19.71 19.33 2.24
N LEU A 406 -19.86 20.63 2.52
CA LEU A 406 -19.52 21.74 1.62
C LEU A 406 -18.32 22.59 2.10
N SER A 407 -17.76 22.32 3.28
CA SER A 407 -16.75 23.18 3.93
C SER A 407 -15.30 22.89 3.53
N GLU A 408 -15.07 22.40 2.31
CA GLU A 408 -13.74 22.48 1.66
C GLU A 408 -13.28 23.94 1.42
N VAL A 409 -14.14 24.95 1.66
CA VAL A 409 -13.97 26.28 1.06
C VAL A 409 -13.58 27.43 2.02
N ASN A 410 -13.79 27.40 3.35
CA ASN A 410 -13.29 28.47 4.25
C ASN A 410 -13.37 28.10 5.74
N GLU A 411 -12.51 28.76 6.54
CA GLU A 411 -12.24 28.60 8.00
C GLU A 411 -13.38 28.03 8.88
N PRO A 412 -13.07 27.12 9.83
CA PRO A 412 -14.05 26.49 10.71
C PRO A 412 -14.35 27.40 11.90
N GLN A 413 -15.16 28.44 11.70
CA GLN A 413 -15.92 29.04 12.80
C GLN A 413 -17.40 28.77 12.60
N ASN A 414 -17.78 27.49 12.66
CA ASN A 414 -19.18 27.10 12.69
C ASN A 414 -19.60 26.94 14.16
N PRO A 415 -20.55 27.73 14.68
CA PRO A 415 -20.96 27.70 16.09
C PRO A 415 -21.63 26.37 16.53
N THR A 416 -21.75 25.41 15.62
CA THR A 416 -22.53 24.17 15.79
C THR A 416 -21.72 23.01 16.39
N PHE A 417 -20.39 23.02 16.21
CA PHE A 417 -19.50 21.97 16.69
C PHE A 417 -18.22 22.58 17.24
N LYS A 418 -17.60 21.87 18.18
CA LYS A 418 -16.30 22.22 18.73
C LYS A 418 -15.29 21.19 18.27
N HIS A 419 -14.05 21.64 18.09
CA HIS A 419 -12.93 20.82 17.69
C HIS A 419 -11.74 21.08 18.61
N ARG A 420 -10.97 20.03 18.87
CA ARG A 420 -9.72 20.08 19.60
C ARG A 420 -8.79 18.96 19.16
N GLN A 421 -7.48 19.20 19.16
CA GLN A 421 -6.49 18.14 19.05
C GLN A 421 -5.90 17.78 20.42
N ALA A 422 -5.63 16.49 20.66
CA ALA A 422 -4.96 16.02 21.87
C ALA A 422 -4.19 14.71 21.62
N GLU A 423 -3.17 14.45 22.43
CA GLU A 423 -2.39 13.20 22.41
C GLU A 423 -3.05 12.13 23.27
N GLN A 424 -3.71 12.56 24.36
CA GLN A 424 -4.44 11.71 25.29
C GLN A 424 -5.81 12.30 25.60
N VAL A 425 -6.83 11.45 25.65
CA VAL A 425 -8.20 11.82 26.03
C VAL A 425 -8.70 10.81 27.05
N THR A 426 -9.18 11.27 28.20
CA THR A 426 -9.86 10.41 29.17
C THR A 426 -11.33 10.79 29.23
N LEU A 427 -12.21 9.81 29.12
CA LEU A 427 -13.66 9.97 29.23
C LEU A 427 -14.19 9.18 30.42
N LYS A 428 -15.15 9.76 31.14
CA LYS A 428 -15.94 9.09 32.17
C LYS A 428 -17.41 9.44 31.99
N ALA A 429 -18.29 8.51 32.33
CA ALA A 429 -19.71 8.76 32.45
C ALA A 429 -20.27 8.03 33.68
N ASP A 430 -21.39 8.52 34.19
CA ASP A 430 -22.09 7.88 35.31
C ASP A 430 -22.64 6.50 34.90
N GLU A 431 -23.08 6.37 33.65
CA GLU A 431 -23.58 5.15 33.04
C GLU A 431 -22.58 4.53 32.04
N GLN A 432 -22.85 3.31 31.56
CA GLN A 432 -22.02 2.71 30.51
C GLN A 432 -22.14 3.48 29.19
N ILE A 433 -21.00 3.97 28.70
CA ILE A 433 -20.88 4.57 27.38
C ILE A 433 -20.91 3.46 26.35
N THR A 434 -21.83 3.55 25.39
CA THR A 434 -21.78 2.75 24.17
C THR A 434 -21.01 3.54 23.12
N TYR A 435 -19.99 2.92 22.53
CA TYR A 435 -19.13 3.58 21.55
C TYR A 435 -18.80 2.60 20.41
N SER A 436 -18.50 3.16 19.25
CA SER A 436 -17.96 2.43 18.11
C SER A 436 -16.46 2.69 18.00
N LEU A 437 -15.68 1.63 17.73
CA LEU A 437 -14.26 1.66 17.45
C LEU A 437 -14.03 1.09 16.05
N ASP A 438 -13.63 1.91 15.09
CA ASP A 438 -13.49 1.54 13.65
C ASP A 438 -14.73 0.84 13.05
N GLY A 439 -15.92 1.13 13.58
CA GLY A 439 -17.18 0.51 13.16
C GLY A 439 -17.69 -0.60 14.07
N GLU A 440 -16.90 -1.09 15.04
CA GLU A 440 -17.33 -2.14 15.95
C GLU A 440 -17.81 -1.60 17.30
N MET A 441 -18.93 -2.12 17.79
CA MET A 441 -19.55 -1.64 19.02
C MET A 441 -18.88 -2.19 20.29
N ARG A 442 -18.68 -1.32 21.28
CA ARG A 442 -18.11 -1.60 22.60
C ARG A 442 -18.89 -0.87 23.69
N LYS A 443 -18.67 -1.27 24.95
CA LYS A 443 -19.27 -0.62 26.13
C LYS A 443 -18.28 -0.52 27.27
N ALA A 444 -18.16 0.66 27.88
CA ALA A 444 -17.33 0.87 29.07
C ALA A 444 -17.82 2.08 29.87
N LYS A 445 -17.48 2.15 31.17
CA LYS A 445 -17.77 3.33 32.01
C LYS A 445 -16.72 4.44 31.88
N SER A 446 -15.51 4.06 31.48
CA SER A 446 -14.39 4.97 31.28
C SER A 446 -13.60 4.56 30.06
N LEU A 447 -13.13 5.55 29.30
CA LEU A 447 -12.27 5.36 28.14
C LEU A 447 -10.96 6.09 28.38
N SER A 448 -9.84 5.37 28.28
CA SER A 448 -8.51 5.96 28.19
C SER A 448 -8.05 5.84 26.74
N ILE A 449 -7.97 6.98 26.08
CA ILE A 449 -7.69 7.07 24.64
C ILE A 449 -6.37 7.79 24.46
N SER A 450 -5.50 7.27 23.60
CA SER A 450 -4.20 7.89 23.31
C SER A 450 -3.73 7.56 21.91
N VAL A 451 -2.93 8.45 21.33
CA VAL A 451 -2.19 8.18 20.09
C VAL A 451 -0.86 7.49 20.38
N LEU A 452 -0.44 6.59 19.51
CA LEU A 452 0.94 6.10 19.44
C LEU A 452 1.55 6.60 18.14
N PRO A 453 2.45 7.59 18.22
CA PRO A 453 3.10 8.15 17.05
C PRO A 453 3.95 7.12 16.31
N GLU A 454 3.92 7.16 14.98
CA GLU A 454 4.75 6.35 14.07
C GLU A 454 4.68 4.83 14.34
N ALA A 455 3.59 4.35 14.95
CA ALA A 455 3.47 3.00 15.47
C ALA A 455 3.28 1.93 14.38
N LEU A 456 2.86 2.29 13.18
CA LEU A 456 2.60 1.33 12.10
C LEU A 456 3.29 1.77 10.82
N GLN A 457 4.01 0.85 10.16
CA GLN A 457 4.55 1.07 8.82
C GLN A 457 3.58 0.53 7.78
N ILE A 458 3.01 1.40 6.95
CA ILE A 458 2.01 1.02 5.94
C ILE A 458 2.55 1.29 4.54
N ILE A 459 2.28 0.38 3.62
CA ILE A 459 2.56 0.57 2.21
C ILE A 459 1.47 1.43 1.56
N THR A 460 1.90 2.54 0.96
CA THR A 460 1.02 3.55 0.35
C THR A 460 1.34 3.73 -1.13
N LEU A 461 0.51 4.52 -1.81
CA LEU A 461 0.82 4.99 -3.16
C LEU A 461 1.84 6.13 -3.10
N PRO A 462 2.75 6.27 -4.08
CA PRO A 462 3.55 7.48 -4.22
C PRO A 462 2.68 8.72 -4.38
N GLU A 463 3.16 9.83 -3.83
CA GLU A 463 2.60 11.14 -4.13
C GLU A 463 2.93 11.46 -5.59
N ASN A 464 1.91 11.87 -6.33
CA ASN A 464 2.04 12.31 -7.72
C ASN A 464 2.70 13.69 -7.80
#